data_AF-A0A2T6LX07-F1
#
_entry.id   AF-A0A2T6LX07-F1
#
_cell.length_a   1.000
_cell.length_b   1.000
_cell.length_c   1.000
_cell.angle_alpha   90.00
_cell.angle_beta   90.00
_cell.angle_gamma   90.00
#
_symmetry.space_group_name_H-M   'P 1'
#
loop_
_entity.id
_entity.type
_entity.pdbx_description
1 polymer ?
#
loop_
_entity_poly.entity_id
_entity_poly.type
_entity_poly.pdbx_seq_one_letter_code
_entity_poly.pdbx_strand_id
1 'polypeptide(L)'
;MLALAILGGTVSGVLAACIGAVVFYCLKPGRQPDAETLARVIAQADGSDFDETCGLEADQDDCNSATCIACDFEDHDPEWARTVYLRRAEAVLMHLARW
;
A
#
# COMPACT_ATOMS: atom_id res chain seq x y z
N MET A 1 -13.14 -13.68 -23.69
CA MET A 1 -11.72 -14.10 -23.66
C MET A 1 -10.89 -12.91 -24.13
N LEU A 2 -10.39 -12.09 -23.21
CA LEU A 2 -9.50 -10.97 -23.55
C LEU A 2 -8.10 -11.30 -23.02
N ALA A 3 -7.14 -11.31 -23.94
CA ALA A 3 -5.78 -11.76 -23.73
C ALA A 3 -4.97 -10.75 -22.92
N LEU A 4 -4.31 -11.24 -21.87
CA LEU A 4 -3.35 -10.52 -21.06
C LEU A 4 -1.98 -10.60 -21.76
N ALA A 5 -1.61 -9.57 -22.52
CA ALA A 5 -0.28 -9.44 -23.09
C ALA A 5 0.66 -8.83 -22.03
N ILE A 6 1.38 -9.68 -21.30
CA ILE A 6 2.52 -9.28 -20.48
C ILE A 6 3.72 -9.20 -21.41
N LEU A 7 4.04 -7.99 -21.89
CA LEU A 7 5.31 -7.71 -22.58
C LEU A 7 6.32 -7.20 -21.55
N GLY A 8 7.47 -7.88 -21.51
CA GLY A 8 8.52 -7.69 -20.52
C GLY A 8 9.33 -6.41 -20.66
N GLY A 9 10.00 -6.07 -19.56
CA GLY A 9 11.03 -5.05 -19.44
C GLY A 9 11.58 -5.11 -18.02
N THR A 10 12.89 -5.26 -17.88
CA THR A 10 13.62 -5.68 -16.67
C THR A 10 13.77 -4.61 -15.59
N VAL A 11 12.66 -4.02 -15.16
CA VAL A 11 12.60 -3.23 -13.93
C VAL A 11 11.32 -3.65 -13.22
N SER A 12 11.40 -3.97 -11.92
CA SER A 12 10.22 -4.10 -11.07
C SER A 12 9.35 -5.38 -11.20
N GLY A 13 9.93 -6.55 -10.92
CA GLY A 13 9.13 -7.73 -10.55
C GLY A 13 8.23 -7.49 -9.32
N VAL A 14 8.66 -6.60 -8.41
CA VAL A 14 7.88 -6.15 -7.24
C VAL A 14 6.72 -5.25 -7.68
N LEU A 15 6.97 -4.19 -8.44
CA LEU A 15 5.90 -3.26 -8.87
C LEU A 15 4.84 -3.96 -9.72
N ALA A 16 5.22 -4.91 -10.58
CA ALA A 16 4.27 -5.70 -11.37
C ALA A 16 3.43 -6.66 -10.50
N ALA A 17 4.02 -7.26 -9.46
CA ALA A 17 3.30 -8.07 -8.49
C ALA A 17 2.37 -7.22 -7.60
N CYS A 18 2.82 -6.04 -7.18
CA CYS A 18 2.03 -5.09 -6.38
C CYS A 18 0.84 -4.54 -7.18
N ILE A 19 1.04 -4.10 -8.42
CA ILE A 19 -0.05 -3.68 -9.32
C ILE A 19 -0.98 -4.85 -9.61
N GLY A 20 -0.43 -6.05 -9.86
CA GLY A 20 -1.23 -7.27 -10.06
C GLY A 20 -2.09 -7.64 -8.86
N ALA A 21 -1.57 -7.50 -7.63
CA ALA A 21 -2.31 -7.77 -6.39
C ALA A 21 -3.38 -6.71 -6.12
N VAL A 22 -3.07 -5.42 -6.31
CA VAL A 22 -4.05 -4.32 -6.21
C VAL A 22 -5.19 -4.55 -7.21
N VAL A 23 -4.85 -4.82 -8.47
CA VAL A 23 -5.83 -5.07 -9.53
C VAL A 23 -6.66 -6.32 -9.23
N PHE A 24 -6.04 -7.42 -8.79
CA PHE A 24 -6.78 -8.65 -8.47
C PHE A 24 -7.68 -8.50 -7.23
N TYR A 25 -7.25 -7.75 -6.21
CA TYR A 25 -8.05 -7.49 -5.02
C TYR A 25 -9.22 -6.55 -5.32
N CYS A 26 -8.98 -5.45 -6.07
CA CYS A 26 -10.01 -4.50 -6.48
C CYS A 26 -11.00 -5.08 -7.51
N LEU A 27 -10.57 -6.04 -8.35
CA LEU A 27 -11.41 -6.66 -9.38
C LEU A 27 -12.10 -7.96 -8.94
N LYS A 28 -11.94 -8.40 -7.68
CA LYS A 28 -12.67 -9.59 -7.22
C LYS A 28 -14.16 -9.25 -7.09
N PRO A 29 -15.05 -9.92 -7.85
CA PRO A 29 -16.47 -9.58 -7.84
C PRO A 29 -17.07 -9.83 -6.45
N GLY A 30 -17.74 -8.81 -5.90
CA GLY A 30 -18.52 -8.91 -4.64
C GLY A 30 -17.88 -8.30 -3.39
N ARG A 31 -16.66 -7.75 -3.45
CA ARG A 31 -16.05 -7.00 -2.33
C ARG A 31 -15.45 -5.71 -2.84
N GLN A 32 -16.08 -4.57 -2.52
CA GLN A 32 -15.43 -3.27 -2.70
C GLN A 32 -14.41 -3.10 -1.55
N PRO A 33 -13.11 -2.87 -1.84
CA PRO A 33 -12.15 -2.55 -0.80
C PRO A 33 -12.53 -1.22 -0.15
N ASP A 34 -12.52 -1.17 1.19
CA ASP A 34 -12.53 0.09 1.92
C ASP A 34 -11.15 0.77 1.85
N ALA A 35 -11.11 2.03 2.28
CA ALA A 35 -9.89 2.83 2.23
C ALA A 35 -8.75 2.22 3.06
N GLU A 36 -9.06 1.60 4.19
CA GLU A 36 -8.05 1.01 5.08
C GLU A 36 -7.41 -0.23 4.46
N THR A 37 -8.23 -1.11 3.89
CA THR A 37 -7.76 -2.29 3.14
C THR A 37 -6.82 -1.87 2.01
N LEU A 38 -7.22 -0.84 1.26
CA LEU A 38 -6.41 -0.36 0.15
C LEU A 38 -5.13 0.37 0.63
N ALA A 39 -5.20 1.10 1.74
CA ALA A 39 -4.04 1.75 2.36
C ALA A 39 -2.99 0.72 2.79
N ARG A 40 -3.40 -0.41 3.39
CA ARG A 40 -2.51 -1.53 3.73
C ARG A 40 -1.79 -2.10 2.52
N VAL A 41 -2.50 -2.27 1.40
CA VAL A 41 -1.91 -2.76 0.15
C VAL A 41 -0.93 -1.75 -0.43
N ILE A 42 -1.24 -0.45 -0.39
CA ILE A 42 -0.34 0.60 -0.86
C ILE A 42 0.93 0.65 0.01
N ALA A 43 0.80 0.62 1.34
CA ALA A 43 1.93 0.56 2.26
C ALA A 43 2.82 -0.65 1.98
N GLN A 44 2.21 -1.83 1.84
CA GLN A 44 2.93 -3.06 1.50
C GLN A 44 3.65 -2.96 0.15
N ALA A 45 3.07 -2.28 -0.83
CA ALA A 45 3.70 -2.07 -2.13
C ALA A 45 4.90 -1.10 -2.07
N ASP A 46 4.87 -0.15 -1.15
CA ASP A 46 6.00 0.75 -0.85
C ASP A 46 7.07 0.08 0.03
N GLY A 47 6.78 -1.10 0.60
CA GLY A 47 7.70 -1.87 1.45
C GLY A 47 7.49 -1.67 2.95
N SER A 48 6.41 -0.99 3.34
CA SER A 48 6.08 -0.70 4.73
C SER A 48 4.94 -1.59 5.26
N ASP A 49 4.95 -1.88 6.55
CA ASP A 49 3.84 -2.51 7.28
C ASP A 49 2.93 -1.43 7.89
N PHE A 50 1.67 -1.37 7.43
CA PHE A 50 0.67 -0.40 7.89
C PHE A 50 0.33 -0.49 9.38
N ASP A 51 0.39 -1.70 9.95
CA ASP A 51 0.06 -1.92 11.35
C ASP A 51 1.26 -1.71 12.27
N GLU A 52 2.48 -1.84 11.75
CA GLU A 52 3.71 -1.66 12.52
C GLU A 52 3.83 -0.20 12.97
N THR A 53 4.19 0.00 14.24
CA THR A 53 4.44 1.33 14.79
C THR A 53 5.94 1.59 14.80
N CYS A 54 6.35 2.81 14.43
CA CYS A 54 7.76 3.17 14.50
C CYS A 54 8.23 3.22 15.96
N GLY A 55 9.29 2.47 16.28
CA GLY A 55 9.84 2.39 17.62
C GLY A 55 10.57 3.65 18.06
N LEU A 56 10.96 4.53 17.11
CA LEU A 56 11.59 5.82 17.42
C LEU A 56 10.63 6.74 18.19
N GLU A 57 9.36 6.79 17.77
CA GLU A 57 8.31 7.61 18.40
C GLU A 57 7.64 6.91 19.59
N ALA A 58 7.63 5.58 19.58
CA ALA A 58 6.88 4.80 20.56
C ALA A 58 7.71 4.29 21.76
N ASP A 59 9.02 4.58 21.82
CA ASP A 59 9.96 3.98 22.79
C ASP A 59 9.82 2.44 22.84
N GLN A 60 9.57 1.82 21.68
CA GLN A 60 9.42 0.37 21.54
C GLN A 60 10.68 -0.22 20.93
N ASP A 61 11.28 -1.20 21.62
CA ASP A 61 12.48 -1.91 21.16
C ASP A 61 12.20 -2.80 19.93
N ASP A 62 10.94 -3.21 19.71
CA ASP A 62 10.54 -4.18 18.69
C ASP A 62 10.04 -3.52 17.38
N CYS A 63 10.70 -2.45 16.92
CA CYS A 63 10.43 -1.86 15.61
C CYS A 63 11.47 -2.29 14.56
N ASN A 64 11.00 -2.81 13.43
CA ASN A 64 11.82 -2.96 12.25
C ASN A 64 11.90 -1.61 11.51
N SER A 65 12.94 -0.82 11.82
CA SER A 65 13.16 0.51 11.23
C SER A 65 13.24 0.52 9.70
N ALA A 66 13.50 -0.64 9.07
CA ALA A 66 13.52 -0.78 7.61
C ALA A 66 12.14 -1.00 6.97
N THR A 67 11.11 -1.37 7.76
CA THR A 67 9.77 -1.71 7.23
C THR A 67 8.61 -1.12 8.01
N CYS A 68 8.85 -0.41 9.12
CA CYS A 68 7.75 0.17 9.89
C CYS A 68 6.97 1.21 9.07
N ILE A 69 5.72 1.50 9.47
CA ILE A 69 4.84 2.37 8.67
C ILE A 69 5.44 3.75 8.35
N ALA A 70 6.33 4.22 9.21
CA ALA A 70 6.96 5.54 9.08
C ALA A 70 8.43 5.47 8.65
N CYS A 71 8.92 4.34 8.13
CA CYS A 71 10.33 4.16 7.75
C CYS A 71 10.82 5.16 6.69
N ASP A 72 9.93 5.59 5.79
CA ASP A 72 10.20 6.53 4.72
C ASP A 72 9.80 7.98 5.05
N PHE A 73 9.37 8.24 6.30
CA PHE A 73 8.92 9.54 6.75
C PHE A 73 9.96 10.15 7.69
N GLU A 74 10.42 11.37 7.37
CA GLU A 74 11.50 12.07 8.09
C GLU A 74 11.25 12.16 9.60
N ASP A 75 10.02 12.49 9.99
CA ASP A 75 9.63 12.66 11.39
C ASP A 75 9.26 11.34 12.08
N HIS A 76 9.28 10.20 11.36
CA HIS A 76 8.93 8.87 11.87
C HIS A 76 7.54 8.78 12.56
N ASP A 77 6.66 9.77 12.39
CA ASP A 77 5.30 9.81 12.93
C ASP A 77 4.39 8.75 12.28
N PRO A 78 3.98 7.71 13.04
CA PRO A 78 3.14 6.63 12.52
C PRO A 78 1.72 7.09 12.15
N GLU A 79 1.16 8.07 12.86
CA GLU A 79 -0.19 8.58 12.59
C GLU A 79 -0.22 9.41 11.31
N TRP A 80 0.81 10.24 11.11
CA TRP A 80 1.00 10.98 9.88
C TRP A 80 1.20 10.04 8.69
N ALA A 81 2.06 9.03 8.82
CA ALA A 81 2.29 8.05 7.77
C ALA A 81 1.00 7.32 7.35
N ARG A 82 0.21 6.83 8.33
CA ARG A 82 -1.10 6.19 8.06
C ARG A 82 -2.06 7.15 7.36
N THR A 83 -2.10 8.42 7.78
CA THR A 83 -2.92 9.45 7.14
C THR A 83 -2.57 9.63 5.66
N VAL A 84 -1.28 9.60 5.31
CA VAL A 84 -0.84 9.70 3.91
C VAL A 84 -1.31 8.49 3.09
N TYR A 85 -1.16 7.28 3.61
CA TYR A 85 -1.64 6.07 2.92
C TYR A 85 -3.16 6.04 2.76
N LEU A 86 -3.91 6.48 3.77
CA LEU A 86 -5.37 6.60 3.69
C LEU A 86 -5.80 7.61 2.62
N ARG A 87 -5.16 8.79 2.54
CA ARG A 87 -5.45 9.78 1.48
C ARG A 87 -5.15 9.24 0.08
N ARG A 88 -4.08 8.46 -0.08
CA ARG A 88 -3.76 7.78 -1.35
C ARG A 88 -4.85 6.76 -1.71
N ALA A 89 -5.29 5.96 -0.73
CA ALA A 89 -6.36 4.99 -0.92
C ALA A 89 -7.70 5.67 -1.31
N GLU A 90 -8.09 6.73 -0.62
CA GLU A 90 -9.28 7.53 -0.94
C GLU A 90 -9.23 8.06 -2.37
N ALA A 91 -8.09 8.61 -2.79
CA ALA A 91 -7.93 9.11 -4.17
C ALA A 91 -8.12 8.00 -5.21
N VAL A 92 -7.59 6.80 -4.97
CA VAL A 92 -7.79 5.64 -5.85
C VAL A 92 -9.27 5.24 -5.89
N LEU A 93 -9.94 5.15 -4.74
CA LEU A 93 -11.37 4.79 -4.68
C LEU A 93 -12.24 5.81 -5.42
N MET A 94 -11.97 7.11 -5.29
CA MET A 94 -12.67 8.16 -6.04
C MET A 94 -12.48 8.02 -7.55
N HIS A 95 -11.31 7.57 -8.01
CA HIS A 95 -11.05 7.31 -9.42
C HIS A 95 -11.76 6.05 -9.92
N LEU A 96 -11.84 4.99 -9.12
CA LEU A 96 -12.53 3.75 -9.50
C LEU A 96 -14.05 3.88 -9.50
N ALA A 97 -14.64 4.68 -8.61
CA ALA A 97 -16.09 4.92 -8.55
C ALA A 97 -16.65 5.74 -9.73
N ARG A 98 -15.78 6.26 -10.61
CA ARG A 98 -16.15 7.06 -11.79
C ARG A 98 -16.25 6.25 -13.09
N TRP A 99 -16.02 4.93 -13.04
CA TRP A 99 -16.09 4.00 -14.17
C TRP A 99 -17.21 2.99 -13.95
#